data_AF-A0ABD2N746-F1
#
_entry.id   AF-A0ABD2N746-F1
#
_cell.length_a   1.000
_cell.length_b   1.000
_cell.length_c   1.000
_cell.angle_alpha   90.00
_cell.angle_beta   90.00
_cell.angle_gamma   90.00
#
_symmetry.space_group_name_H-M   'P 1'
#
loop_
_entity.id
_entity.type
_entity.pdbx_description
1 polymer ?
#
loop_
_entity_poly.entity_id
_entity_poly.type
_entity_poly.pdbx_seq_one_letter_code
_entity_poly.pdbx_strand_id
1 'polypeptide(L)'
;MNVLPAELKVVIDCRLAVTEDLEEWKKTVIGWCQEAGKDVDVEFKHVLPQVPVTKLDNSNPYWAPFREAINELGIEIKPQIFSAGTDSQLLRQEGIPAIGFSPINNTPVLLHDHDEYLGIDTFLKGIDIYCGIIKKIANLEA
;
A
#
# COMPACT_ATOMS: atom_id res chain seq x y z
N MET A 1 -42.75 5.33 9.30
CA MET A 1 -41.91 4.12 9.28
C MET A 1 -42.27 3.30 10.52
N ASN A 2 -42.79 2.08 10.39
CA ASN A 2 -43.37 1.27 11.49
C ASN A 2 -42.86 -0.19 11.54
N VAL A 3 -41.71 -0.47 10.92
CA VAL A 3 -41.07 -1.80 10.92
C VAL A 3 -39.67 -1.66 11.53
N LEU A 4 -39.35 -2.54 12.48
CA LEU A 4 -38.01 -2.67 13.06
C LEU A 4 -37.22 -3.74 12.28
N PRO A 5 -36.00 -3.45 11.79
CA PRO A 5 -35.15 -4.46 11.16
C PRO A 5 -34.80 -5.60 12.14
N ALA A 6 -34.79 -6.83 11.64
CA ALA A 6 -34.43 -8.01 12.44
C ALA A 6 -32.90 -8.21 12.60
N GLU A 7 -32.11 -7.64 11.68
CA GLU A 7 -30.65 -7.79 11.63
C GLU A 7 -30.02 -6.54 11.02
N LEU A 8 -28.79 -6.20 11.44
CA LEU A 8 -27.94 -5.19 10.83
C LEU A 8 -26.58 -5.84 10.52
N LYS A 9 -26.11 -5.70 9.28
CA LYS A 9 -24.75 -6.11 8.89
C LYS A 9 -23.95 -4.89 8.47
N VAL A 10 -22.72 -4.81 8.93
CA VAL A 10 -21.78 -3.76 8.58
C VAL A 10 -20.47 -4.41 8.14
N VAL A 11 -19.87 -3.88 7.09
CA VAL A 11 -18.53 -4.26 6.64
C VAL A 11 -17.60 -3.10 6.96
N ILE A 12 -16.49 -3.40 7.62
CA ILE A 12 -15.46 -2.44 8.00
C ILE A 12 -14.15 -2.86 7.33
N ASP A 13 -13.58 -1.96 6.52
CA ASP A 13 -12.20 -2.08 6.04
C ASP A 13 -11.27 -1.47 7.10
N CYS A 14 -10.26 -2.23 7.50
CA CYS A 14 -9.27 -1.79 8.48
C CYS A 14 -7.87 -1.92 7.90
N ARG A 15 -7.09 -0.84 8.03
CA ARG A 15 -5.68 -0.77 7.63
C ARG A 15 -4.82 -0.70 8.90
N LEU A 16 -4.10 -1.77 9.17
CA LEU A 16 -3.17 -1.82 10.30
C LEU A 16 -1.82 -1.22 9.92
N ALA A 17 -1.22 -0.47 10.85
CA ALA A 17 0.15 -0.04 10.66
C ALA A 17 1.10 -1.24 10.70
N VAL A 18 2.25 -1.12 10.05
CA VAL A 18 3.24 -2.21 9.93
C VAL A 18 3.83 -2.65 11.28
N THR A 19 3.62 -1.86 12.33
CA THR A 19 4.06 -2.07 13.71
C THR A 19 3.04 -2.78 14.58
N GLU A 20 1.78 -2.89 14.14
CA GLU A 20 0.72 -3.53 14.92
C GLU A 20 0.74 -5.04 14.71
N ASP A 21 0.31 -5.78 15.72
CA ASP A 21 0.11 -7.23 15.63
C ASP A 21 -1.32 -7.55 15.18
N LEU A 22 -1.43 -8.32 14.09
CA LEU A 22 -2.71 -8.70 13.51
C LEU A 22 -3.57 -9.57 14.45
N GLU A 23 -2.97 -10.45 15.23
CA GLU A 23 -3.69 -11.36 16.11
C GLU A 23 -4.16 -10.65 17.39
N GLU A 24 -3.38 -9.73 17.94
CA GLU A 24 -3.80 -8.83 19.00
C GLU A 24 -4.96 -7.95 18.54
N TRP A 25 -4.88 -7.37 17.34
CA TRP A 25 -5.98 -6.59 16.76
C TRP A 25 -7.27 -7.42 16.64
N LYS A 26 -7.20 -8.64 16.10
CA LYS A 26 -8.37 -9.52 16.02
C LYS A 26 -8.96 -9.82 17.40
N LYS A 27 -8.13 -10.07 18.41
CA LYS A 27 -8.57 -10.29 19.79
C LYS A 27 -9.31 -9.06 20.33
N THR A 28 -8.82 -7.87 20.05
CA THR A 28 -9.49 -6.61 20.44
C THR A 28 -10.88 -6.51 19.82
N VAL A 29 -11.01 -6.75 18.51
CA VAL A 29 -12.31 -6.70 17.81
C VAL A 29 -13.29 -7.76 18.34
N ILE A 30 -12.81 -8.97 18.59
CA ILE A 30 -13.61 -10.04 19.20
C ILE A 30 -14.07 -9.64 20.61
N GLY A 31 -13.18 -9.03 21.42
CA GLY A 31 -13.51 -8.53 22.74
C GLY A 31 -14.62 -7.48 22.70
N TRP A 32 -14.54 -6.50 21.79
CA TRP A 32 -15.59 -5.50 21.62
C TRP A 32 -16.95 -6.11 21.23
N CYS A 33 -16.97 -7.14 20.37
CA CYS A 33 -18.21 -7.83 20.02
C CYS A 33 -18.83 -8.56 21.23
N GLN A 34 -17.99 -9.22 22.04
CA GLN A 34 -18.43 -9.90 23.26
C GLN A 34 -19.03 -8.92 24.30
N GLU A 35 -18.42 -7.75 24.45
CA GLU A 35 -18.91 -6.68 25.33
C GLU A 35 -20.22 -6.06 24.83
N ALA A 36 -20.42 -5.98 23.51
CA ALA A 36 -21.62 -5.39 22.90
C ALA A 36 -22.88 -6.25 23.10
N GLY A 37 -22.74 -7.58 23.18
CA GLY A 37 -23.83 -8.49 23.51
C GLY A 37 -23.72 -9.86 22.84
N LYS A 38 -24.47 -10.83 23.37
CA LYS A 38 -24.45 -12.23 22.91
C LYS A 38 -24.90 -12.47 21.46
N ASP A 39 -25.65 -11.52 20.89
CA ASP A 39 -26.21 -11.58 19.54
C ASP A 39 -25.39 -10.73 18.55
N VAL A 40 -24.18 -10.28 18.94
CA VAL A 40 -23.23 -9.55 18.11
C VAL A 40 -22.06 -10.46 17.77
N ASP A 41 -21.77 -10.61 16.48
CA ASP A 41 -20.66 -11.40 15.98
C ASP A 41 -19.80 -10.63 14.97
N VAL A 42 -18.64 -11.21 14.64
CA VAL A 42 -17.70 -10.68 13.65
C VAL A 42 -17.14 -11.80 12.80
N GLU A 43 -17.09 -11.55 11.49
CA GLU A 43 -16.48 -12.44 10.50
C GLU A 43 -15.29 -11.74 9.84
N PHE A 44 -14.12 -12.36 9.87
CA PHE A 44 -12.91 -11.86 9.20
C PHE A 44 -12.78 -12.48 7.81
N LYS A 45 -13.26 -11.78 6.77
CA LYS A 45 -13.31 -12.31 5.39
C LYS A 45 -11.99 -12.19 4.62
N HIS A 46 -11.37 -11.00 4.65
CA HIS A 46 -10.19 -10.67 3.86
C HIS A 46 -9.04 -10.32 4.78
N VAL A 47 -8.40 -11.35 5.33
CA VAL A 47 -7.21 -11.19 6.18
C VAL A 47 -5.97 -11.41 5.34
N LEU A 48 -5.23 -10.33 5.11
CA LEU A 48 -3.91 -10.42 4.49
C LEU A 48 -2.85 -10.71 5.56
N PRO A 49 -1.87 -11.57 5.28
CA PRO A 49 -0.79 -11.82 6.23
C PRO A 49 0.07 -10.56 6.40
N GLN A 50 0.66 -10.42 7.58
CA GLN A 50 1.62 -9.35 7.84
C GLN A 50 2.94 -9.66 7.13
N VAL A 51 3.31 -8.80 6.19
CA VAL A 51 4.49 -8.99 5.35
C VAL A 51 5.52 -7.91 5.67
N PRO A 52 6.80 -8.27 5.91
CA PRO A 52 7.84 -7.30 6.20
C PRO A 52 7.93 -6.19 5.15
N VAL A 53 8.21 -4.97 5.61
CA VAL A 53 8.46 -3.83 4.72
C VAL A 53 9.75 -4.05 3.92
N THR A 54 9.78 -3.57 2.68
CA THR A 54 11.02 -3.56 1.91
C THR A 54 11.99 -2.56 2.51
N LYS A 55 13.20 -3.02 2.83
CA LYS A 55 14.25 -2.18 3.38
C LYS A 55 14.73 -1.18 2.34
N LEU A 56 14.97 0.04 2.80
CA LEU A 56 15.45 1.17 2.01
C LEU A 56 16.86 1.56 2.46
N ASP A 57 17.74 0.57 2.49
CA ASP A 57 19.14 0.70 2.84
C ASP A 57 20.01 -0.12 1.86
N ASN A 58 21.32 -0.19 2.11
CA ASN A 58 22.27 -0.88 1.24
C ASN A 58 22.13 -2.42 1.26
N SER A 59 21.29 -3.00 2.11
CA SER A 59 20.98 -4.44 2.07
C SER A 59 20.00 -4.80 0.95
N ASN A 60 19.30 -3.80 0.39
CA ASN A 60 18.42 -3.98 -0.75
C ASN A 60 19.16 -3.64 -2.06
N PRO A 61 19.45 -4.64 -2.92
CA PRO A 61 20.22 -4.43 -4.15
C PRO A 61 19.54 -3.48 -5.14
N TYR A 62 18.22 -3.32 -5.04
CA TYR A 62 17.46 -2.45 -5.95
C TYR A 62 17.33 -1.02 -5.43
N TRP A 63 17.57 -0.76 -4.14
CA TRP A 63 17.34 0.57 -3.56
C TRP A 63 18.40 1.58 -3.97
N ALA A 64 19.69 1.24 -3.85
CA ALA A 64 20.76 2.17 -4.19
C ALA A 64 20.74 2.57 -5.68
N PRO A 65 20.60 1.65 -6.65
CA PRO A 65 20.47 2.00 -8.07
C PRO A 65 19.22 2.83 -8.37
N PHE A 66 18.09 2.51 -7.74
CA PHE A 66 16.87 3.31 -7.85
C PHE A 66 17.10 4.74 -7.36
N ARG A 67 17.72 4.92 -6.19
CA ARG A 67 18.06 6.25 -5.63
C ARG A 67 19.00 7.03 -6.52
N GLU A 68 19.99 6.36 -7.10
CA GLU A 68 20.93 6.98 -8.02
C GLU A 68 20.22 7.48 -9.29
N ALA A 69 19.35 6.66 -9.88
CA ALA A 69 18.56 7.06 -11.05
C ALA A 69 17.66 8.28 -10.76
N ILE A 70 17.00 8.28 -9.60
CA ILE A 70 16.19 9.39 -9.12
C ILE A 70 17.02 10.67 -8.96
N ASN A 71 18.22 10.57 -8.39
CA ASN A 71 19.12 11.71 -8.19
C ASN A 71 19.62 12.27 -9.54
N GLU A 72 19.97 11.42 -10.51
CA GLU A 72 20.39 11.83 -11.85
C GLU A 72 19.29 12.56 -12.62
N LEU A 73 18.03 12.16 -12.40
CA LEU A 73 16.86 12.84 -12.95
C LEU A 73 16.54 14.16 -12.21
N GLY A 74 17.27 14.49 -11.15
CA GLY A 74 17.05 15.69 -10.34
C GLY A 74 15.73 15.69 -9.59
N ILE A 75 15.23 14.50 -9.20
CA ILE A 75 13.94 14.32 -8.55
C ILE A 75 14.14 14.07 -7.06
N GLU A 76 13.40 14.80 -6.23
CA GLU A 76 13.31 14.50 -4.80
C GLU A 76 12.20 13.49 -4.54
N ILE A 77 12.47 12.51 -3.69
CA ILE A 77 11.49 11.51 -3.28
C ILE A 77 11.36 11.46 -1.76
N LYS A 78 10.13 11.18 -1.31
CA LYS A 78 9.81 10.95 0.10
C LYS A 78 9.37 9.49 0.28
N PRO A 79 10.17 8.63 0.92
CA PRO A 79 9.73 7.30 1.30
C PRO A 79 8.52 7.37 2.22
N GLN A 80 7.53 6.52 1.97
CA GLN A 80 6.33 6.42 2.79
C GLN A 80 5.77 5.00 2.76
N ILE A 81 5.01 4.66 3.80
CA ILE A 81 4.18 3.46 3.79
C ILE A 81 2.93 3.76 2.96
N PHE A 82 2.70 2.98 1.93
CA PHE A 82 1.49 3.07 1.13
C PHE A 82 0.38 2.28 1.83
N SER A 83 -0.70 2.96 2.23
CA SER A 83 -1.79 2.37 3.01
C SER A 83 -2.78 1.55 2.16
N ALA A 84 -2.75 1.70 0.84
CA ALA A 84 -3.56 0.89 -0.07
C ALA A 84 -2.86 -0.44 -0.43
N GLY A 85 -3.62 -1.35 -1.03
CA GLY A 85 -3.12 -2.66 -1.44
C GLY A 85 -2.41 -2.60 -2.79
N THR A 86 -1.27 -3.28 -2.92
CA THR A 86 -0.60 -3.52 -4.21
C THR A 86 -0.10 -4.97 -4.28
N ASP A 87 0.12 -5.46 -5.50
CA ASP A 87 0.69 -6.80 -5.74
C ASP A 87 2.13 -6.94 -5.20
N SER A 88 2.78 -5.83 -4.84
CA SER A 88 4.07 -5.84 -4.15
C SER A 88 4.03 -6.58 -2.82
N GLN A 89 2.86 -6.73 -2.19
CA GLN A 89 2.73 -7.58 -1.00
C GLN A 89 3.02 -9.06 -1.33
N LEU A 90 2.51 -9.55 -2.47
CA LEU A 90 2.69 -10.95 -2.89
C LEU A 90 4.17 -11.25 -3.16
N LEU A 91 4.87 -10.34 -3.86
CA LEU A 91 6.31 -10.48 -4.10
C LEU A 91 7.12 -10.53 -2.79
N ARG A 92 6.78 -9.66 -1.83
CA ARG A 92 7.46 -9.62 -0.54
C ARG A 92 7.20 -10.87 0.32
N GLN A 93 6.06 -11.56 0.14
CA GLN A 93 5.81 -12.86 0.80
C GLN A 93 6.79 -13.93 0.32
N GLU A 94 7.15 -13.89 -0.97
CA GLU A 94 8.14 -14.77 -1.58
C GLU A 94 9.59 -14.31 -1.31
N GLY A 95 9.79 -13.32 -0.44
CA GLY A 95 11.12 -12.79 -0.12
C GLY A 95 11.71 -11.87 -1.18
N ILE A 96 10.95 -11.50 -2.22
CA ILE A 96 11.40 -10.59 -3.27
C ILE A 96 11.14 -9.15 -2.82
N PRO A 97 12.18 -8.32 -2.63
CA PRO A 97 11.99 -6.92 -2.27
C PRO A 97 11.26 -6.17 -3.39
N ALA A 98 10.26 -5.35 -3.05
CA ALA A 98 9.45 -4.62 -4.01
C ALA A 98 9.25 -3.17 -3.53
N ILE A 99 9.54 -2.22 -4.41
CA ILE A 99 9.44 -0.78 -4.14
C ILE A 99 8.35 -0.20 -5.03
N GLY A 100 7.30 0.33 -4.43
CA GLY A 100 6.31 1.13 -5.14
C GLY A 100 6.84 2.54 -5.40
N PHE A 101 6.65 3.04 -6.62
CA PHE A 101 6.98 4.40 -7.00
C PHE A 101 5.89 4.96 -7.90
N SER A 102 5.54 6.23 -7.70
CA SER A 102 4.64 6.97 -8.59
C SER A 102 5.33 8.24 -9.06
N PRO A 103 5.48 8.46 -10.38
CA PRO A 103 5.97 9.72 -10.91
C PRO A 103 4.88 10.80 -11.02
N ILE A 104 3.64 10.49 -10.61
CA ILE A 104 2.50 11.41 -10.65
C ILE A 104 2.72 12.51 -9.60
N ASN A 105 3.37 13.58 -10.02
CA ASN A 105 3.65 14.76 -9.19
C ASN A 105 2.76 15.93 -9.60
N ASN A 106 2.66 16.93 -8.71
CA ASN A 106 1.87 18.15 -8.92
C ASN A 106 0.43 17.88 -9.37
N THR A 107 -0.12 16.73 -9.00
CA THR A 107 -1.46 16.27 -9.35
C THR A 107 -2.18 15.96 -8.04
N PRO A 108 -3.43 16.40 -7.85
CA PRO A 108 -4.22 16.05 -6.67
C PRO A 108 -4.32 14.54 -6.50
N VAL A 109 -4.31 14.06 -5.24
CA VAL A 109 -4.52 12.64 -4.93
C VAL A 109 -6.02 12.35 -4.98
N LEU A 110 -6.48 11.83 -6.12
CA LEU A 110 -7.89 11.51 -6.39
C LEU A 110 -8.12 10.00 -6.63
N LEU A 111 -7.19 9.15 -6.18
CA LEU A 111 -7.31 7.70 -6.33
C LEU A 111 -8.62 7.23 -5.70
N HIS A 112 -9.52 6.66 -6.52
CA HIS A 112 -10.87 6.22 -6.12
C HIS A 112 -11.83 7.34 -5.69
N ASP A 113 -11.58 8.59 -6.10
CA ASP A 113 -12.49 9.70 -5.86
C ASP A 113 -13.21 10.14 -7.15
N HIS A 114 -14.16 11.07 -7.02
CA HIS A 114 -14.88 11.66 -8.13
C HIS A 114 -13.93 12.47 -9.02
N ASP A 115 -14.18 12.43 -10.33
CA ASP A 115 -13.41 13.15 -11.34
C ASP A 115 -11.88 12.88 -11.28
N GLU A 116 -11.49 11.64 -10.91
CA GLU A 116 -10.09 11.19 -10.98
C GLU A 116 -9.49 11.45 -12.38
N TYR A 117 -8.37 12.19 -12.43
CA TYR A 117 -7.71 12.56 -13.68
C TYR A 117 -6.18 12.56 -13.55
N LEU A 118 -5.52 12.49 -14.70
CA LEU A 118 -4.08 12.69 -14.83
C LEU A 118 -3.80 13.60 -16.03
N GLY A 119 -3.03 14.66 -15.80
CA GLY A 119 -2.60 15.56 -16.88
C GLY A 119 -1.70 14.85 -17.88
N ILE A 120 -1.87 15.13 -19.18
CA ILE A 120 -1.10 14.49 -20.26
C ILE A 120 0.40 14.77 -20.08
N ASP A 121 0.79 16.00 -19.72
CA ASP A 121 2.20 16.35 -19.49
C ASP A 121 2.80 15.57 -18.32
N THR A 122 2.05 15.39 -17.23
CA THR A 122 2.47 14.56 -16.08
C THR A 122 2.61 13.09 -16.49
N PHE A 123 1.67 12.57 -17.29
CA PHE A 123 1.73 11.21 -17.81
C PHE A 123 2.98 11.00 -18.69
N LEU A 124 3.21 11.88 -19.67
CA LEU A 124 4.36 11.80 -20.57
C LEU A 124 5.69 11.95 -19.82
N LYS A 125 5.78 12.90 -18.87
CA LYS A 125 6.96 13.03 -18.00
C LYS A 125 7.17 11.77 -17.15
N GLY A 126 6.10 11.14 -16.69
CA GLY A 126 6.15 9.87 -15.97
C GLY A 126 6.80 8.75 -16.78
N ILE A 127 6.53 8.69 -18.09
CA ILE A 127 7.19 7.74 -19.01
C ILE A 127 8.70 7.99 -19.04
N ASP A 128 9.15 9.22 -19.23
CA ASP A 128 10.58 9.56 -19.27
C ASP A 128 11.29 9.17 -17.96
N ILE A 129 10.64 9.43 -16.83
CA ILE A 129 11.15 9.06 -15.49
C ILE A 129 11.29 7.54 -15.37
N TYR A 130 10.25 6.78 -15.71
CA TYR A 130 10.32 5.31 -15.68
C TYR A 130 11.39 4.77 -16.62
N CYS A 131 11.53 5.34 -17.83
CA CYS A 131 12.60 4.95 -18.75
C CYS A 131 13.99 5.19 -18.14
N GLY A 132 14.22 6.29 -17.42
CA GLY A 132 15.47 6.54 -16.71
C GLY A 132 15.73 5.51 -15.60
N ILE A 133 14.73 5.26 -14.76
CA ILE A 133 14.81 4.32 -13.63
C ILE A 133 15.04 2.88 -14.11
N ILE A 134 14.21 2.39 -15.04
CA ILE A 134 14.25 1.00 -15.52
C ILE A 134 15.59 0.72 -16.20
N LYS A 135 16.13 1.66 -17.00
CA LYS A 135 17.45 1.49 -17.61
C LYS A 135 18.55 1.26 -16.58
N LYS A 136 18.49 1.88 -15.40
CA LYS A 136 19.51 1.70 -14.37
C LYS A 136 19.36 0.39 -13.61
N ILE A 137 18.11 0.03 -13.27
CA ILE A 137 17.81 -1.17 -12.49
C ILE A 137 17.93 -2.45 -13.32
N ALA A 138 17.53 -2.43 -14.59
CA ALA A 138 17.55 -3.62 -15.45
C ALA A 138 18.95 -3.99 -15.97
N ASN A 139 19.95 -3.14 -15.77
CA ASN A 139 21.35 -3.37 -16.17
C ASN A 139 22.25 -3.72 -14.97
N LEU A 140 21.68 -4.10 -13.83
CA LEU A 140 22.45 -4.58 -12.69
C LEU A 140 23.05 -5.96 -13.01
N GLU A 141 24.31 -6.16 -12.63
CA GLU A 141 24.94 -7.48 -12.71
C GLU A 141 24.27 -8.44 -11.71
N ALA A 142 24.14 -9.70 -12.12
CA ALA A 142 23.48 -10.77 -11.36
C ALA A 142 24.33 -11.32 -10.21
#